data_AF-A0A1W1U9X4-F1
#
_entry.id   AF-A0A1W1U9X4-F1
#
_cell.length_a   1.000
_cell.length_b   1.000
_cell.length_c   1.000
_cell.angle_alpha   90.00
_cell.angle_beta   90.00
_cell.angle_gamma   90.00
#
_symmetry.space_group_name_H-M   'P 1'
#
loop_
_entity.id
_entity.type
_entity.pdbx_description
1 polymer ?
#
loop_
_entity_poly.entity_id
_entity_poly.type
_entity_poly.pdbx_seq_one_letter_code
_entity_poly.pdbx_strand_id
1 'polypeptide(L)'
;MRFQTMYVDMRPVAVKWLGILSCLAFLFLILTSMQPDFQRAVQQFVKVYEQSHESVRKGAGIQFWTTCVQASSCWKTILFSWSASLLIKSLYLGCLTFGLICTFFGMYWRPEVVAMRDVRINSARVEESKVKSPRAPGRTL
;
A
#
# COMPACT_ATOMS: atom_id res chain seq x y z
N MET A 1 35.67 -26.55 0.25
CA MET A 1 34.60 -25.95 -0.57
C MET A 1 34.46 -24.48 -0.20
N ARG A 2 34.65 -23.55 -1.15
CA ARG A 2 34.48 -22.11 -0.89
C ARG A 2 32.99 -21.83 -1.02
N PHE A 3 32.29 -21.63 0.10
CA PHE A 3 30.89 -21.21 0.07
C PHE A 3 30.83 -19.80 -0.56
N GLN A 4 30.57 -19.73 -1.87
CA GLN A 4 30.11 -18.49 -2.47
C GLN A 4 28.70 -18.24 -1.93
N THR A 5 28.61 -17.51 -0.82
CA THR A 5 27.35 -16.98 -0.33
C THR A 5 26.82 -16.03 -1.41
N MET A 6 25.77 -16.42 -2.11
CA MET A 6 25.12 -15.56 -3.07
C MET A 6 24.46 -14.41 -2.29
N TYR A 7 25.08 -13.23 -2.32
CA TYR A 7 24.52 -12.05 -1.66
C TYR A 7 23.34 -11.54 -2.50
N VAL A 8 22.13 -11.88 -2.08
CA VAL A 8 20.91 -11.31 -2.64
C VAL A 8 20.61 -10.03 -1.88
N ASP A 9 20.60 -8.89 -2.57
CA ASP A 9 20.27 -7.62 -1.94
C ASP A 9 18.81 -7.63 -1.47
N MET A 10 18.59 -7.69 -0.15
CA MET A 10 17.25 -7.75 0.46
C MET A 10 16.63 -6.35 0.67
N ARG A 11 17.38 -5.27 0.44
CA ARG A 11 16.90 -3.88 0.63
C ARG A 11 15.58 -3.60 -0.11
N PRO A 12 15.38 -4.04 -1.36
CA PRO A 12 14.14 -3.75 -2.11
C PRO A 12 12.91 -4.45 -1.52
N VAL A 13 13.11 -5.64 -0.96
CA VAL A 13 12.05 -6.39 -0.25
C VAL A 13 11.67 -5.66 1.03
N ALA A 14 12.66 -5.20 1.81
CA ALA A 14 12.42 -4.39 3.00
C ALA A 14 11.69 -3.08 2.66
N VAL A 15 12.14 -2.36 1.61
CA VAL A 15 11.51 -1.12 1.13
C VAL A 15 10.06 -1.36 0.71
N LYS A 16 9.76 -2.48 0.03
CA LYS A 16 8.39 -2.85 -0.33
C LYS A 16 7.50 -2.97 0.90
N TRP A 17 7.91 -3.77 1.88
CA TRP A 17 7.10 -4.06 3.06
C TRP A 17 6.95 -2.85 3.98
N LEU A 18 8.02 -2.06 4.16
CA LEU A 18 7.96 -0.78 4.86
C LEU A 18 7.03 0.20 4.15
N GLY A 19 7.08 0.26 2.81
CA GLY A 19 6.14 1.04 2.02
C GLY A 19 4.68 0.64 2.28
N ILE A 20 4.36 -0.65 2.22
CA ILE A 20 3.00 -1.16 2.47
C ILE A 20 2.54 -0.82 3.89
N LEU A 21 3.38 -1.09 4.89
CA LEU A 21 3.07 -0.78 6.28
C LEU A 21 2.83 0.72 6.49
N SER A 22 3.67 1.56 5.88
CA SER A 22 3.49 3.01 5.93
C SER A 22 2.16 3.45 5.30
N CYS A 23 1.80 2.92 4.11
CA CYS A 23 0.53 3.24 3.46
C CYS A 23 -0.66 2.87 4.34
N LEU A 24 -0.66 1.67 4.93
CA LEU A 24 -1.73 1.22 5.80
C LEU A 24 -1.85 2.09 7.06
N ALA A 25 -0.72 2.43 7.68
CA ALA A 25 -0.68 3.29 8.86
C ALA A 25 -1.22 4.70 8.55
N PHE A 26 -0.78 5.33 7.45
CA PHE A 26 -1.24 6.66 7.09
C PHE A 26 -2.68 6.69 6.58
N LEU A 27 -3.15 5.64 5.90
CA LEU A 27 -4.58 5.48 5.58
C LEU A 27 -5.43 5.41 6.86
N PHE A 28 -4.99 4.62 7.84
CA PHE A 28 -5.67 4.52 9.13
C PHE A 28 -5.68 5.86 9.88
N LEU A 29 -4.57 6.60 9.87
CA LEU A 29 -4.48 7.94 10.46
C LEU A 29 -5.41 8.95 9.76
N ILE A 30 -5.51 8.89 8.43
CA ILE A 30 -6.44 9.74 7.68
C ILE A 30 -7.87 9.43 8.10
N LEU A 31 -8.27 8.15 8.10
CA LEU A 31 -9.63 7.72 8.48
C LEU A 31 -9.99 8.13 9.91
N THR A 32 -9.09 7.90 10.86
CA THR A 32 -9.30 8.30 12.27
C THR A 32 -9.34 9.81 12.45
N SER A 33 -8.50 10.56 11.70
CA SER A 33 -8.54 12.03 11.72
C SER A 33 -9.84 12.60 11.13
N MET A 34 -10.42 11.91 10.15
CA MET A 34 -11.66 12.34 9.48
C MET A 34 -12.93 11.91 10.24
N GLN A 35 -12.85 10.92 11.13
CA GLN A 35 -13.98 10.43 11.92
C GLN A 35 -14.79 11.53 12.64
N PRO A 36 -14.18 12.47 13.39
CA PRO A 36 -14.95 13.53 14.07
C PRO A 36 -15.61 14.49 13.09
N ASP A 37 -14.96 14.79 11.96
CA ASP A 37 -15.52 15.67 10.94
C ASP A 37 -16.66 15.01 10.19
N PHE A 38 -16.53 13.70 9.93
CA PHE A 38 -17.59 12.90 9.37
C PHE A 38 -18.83 12.89 10.29
N GLN A 39 -18.64 12.69 11.59
CA GLN A 39 -19.74 12.76 12.57
C GLN A 39 -20.41 14.14 12.59
N ARG A 40 -19.63 15.22 12.55
CA ARG A 40 -20.17 16.59 12.50
C ARG A 40 -20.94 16.87 11.22
N ALA A 41 -20.41 16.46 10.07
CA ALA A 41 -21.08 16.61 8.78
C ALA A 41 -22.40 15.83 8.77
N VAL A 42 -22.40 14.59 9.24
CA VAL A 42 -23.62 13.78 9.37
C VAL A 42 -24.64 14.45 10.30
N GLN A 43 -24.23 14.97 11.46
CA GLN A 43 -25.15 15.67 12.36
C GLN A 43 -25.73 16.95 11.75
N GLN A 44 -24.94 17.72 11.00
CA GLN A 44 -25.44 18.90 10.29
C GLN A 44 -26.43 18.49 9.19
N PHE A 45 -26.14 17.44 8.43
CA PHE A 45 -27.05 16.93 7.41
C PHE A 45 -28.33 16.37 8.00
N VAL A 46 -28.26 15.60 9.08
CA VAL A 46 -29.45 15.08 9.79
C VAL A 46 -30.35 16.23 10.22
N LYS A 47 -29.80 17.33 10.76
CA LYS A 47 -30.61 18.51 11.13
C LYS A 47 -31.30 19.17 9.94
N VAL A 48 -30.62 19.29 8.79
CA VAL A 48 -31.19 19.85 7.55
C VAL A 48 -32.24 18.89 6.94
N TYR A 49 -32.03 17.58 7.08
CA TYR A 49 -32.93 16.56 6.56
C TYR A 49 -34.18 16.37 7.44
N GLU A 50 -34.04 16.46 8.76
CA GLU A 50 -35.15 16.46 9.73
C GLU A 50 -36.07 17.66 9.53
N GLN A 51 -35.52 18.81 9.14
CA GLN A 51 -36.30 20.00 8.79
C GLN A 51 -37.09 19.85 7.49
N SER A 52 -36.66 18.97 6.58
CA SER A 52 -37.28 18.83 5.26
C SER A 52 -38.24 17.65 5.17
N HIS A 53 -38.00 16.51 5.83
CA HIS A 53 -38.86 15.33 5.76
C HIS A 53 -39.08 14.68 7.15
N GLU A 54 -40.29 14.81 7.72
CA GLU A 54 -40.72 14.17 8.98
C GLU A 54 -40.60 12.62 9.00
N SER A 55 -40.42 11.98 7.84
CA SER A 55 -40.47 10.53 7.66
C SER A 55 -39.19 9.75 8.05
N VAL A 56 -38.07 10.43 8.35
CA VAL A 56 -36.76 9.78 8.58
C VAL A 56 -36.51 9.42 10.05
N ARG A 57 -37.49 9.65 10.94
CA ARG A 57 -37.41 9.27 12.36
C ARG A 57 -37.29 7.74 12.60
N LYS A 58 -37.37 6.90 11.55
CA LYS A 58 -37.42 5.42 11.66
C LYS A 58 -36.28 4.64 10.96
N GLY A 59 -35.34 5.28 10.25
CA GLY A 59 -34.40 4.54 9.38
C GLY A 59 -33.02 5.21 9.18
N ALA A 60 -32.37 5.62 10.27
CA ALA A 60 -31.24 6.56 10.27
C ALA A 60 -29.87 6.04 9.75
N GLY A 61 -29.80 4.87 9.10
CA GLY A 61 -28.51 4.27 8.73
C GLY A 61 -28.23 4.25 7.23
N ILE A 62 -28.99 3.41 6.51
CA ILE A 62 -28.61 2.94 5.18
C ILE A 62 -29.19 3.83 4.07
N GLN A 63 -30.47 4.22 4.18
CA GLN A 63 -31.12 5.10 3.21
C GLN A 63 -30.49 6.50 3.17
N PHE A 64 -30.00 6.98 4.32
CA PHE A 64 -29.24 8.22 4.40
C PHE A 64 -27.95 8.14 3.57
N TRP A 65 -27.18 7.05 3.76
CA TRP A 65 -25.94 6.83 3.02
C TRP A 65 -26.14 6.70 1.51
N THR A 66 -27.14 5.95 1.07
CA THR A 66 -27.41 5.79 -0.38
C THR A 66 -27.76 7.12 -1.03
N THR A 67 -28.50 7.97 -0.33
CA THR A 67 -28.92 9.29 -0.83
C THR A 67 -27.77 10.29 -0.79
N CYS A 68 -26.92 10.24 0.24
CA CYS A 68 -25.70 11.07 0.32
C CYS A 68 -24.67 10.70 -0.75
N VAL A 69 -24.51 9.41 -1.06
CA VAL A 69 -23.57 8.97 -2.11
C VAL A 69 -24.02 9.44 -3.49
N GLN A 70 -25.32 9.50 -3.75
CA GLN A 70 -25.88 9.99 -5.02
C GLN A 70 -25.87 11.53 -5.13
N ALA A 71 -25.91 12.26 -4.00
CA ALA A 71 -25.89 13.71 -4.00
C ALA A 71 -24.45 14.26 -3.99
N SER A 72 -24.02 14.89 -5.10
CA SER A 72 -22.70 15.52 -5.23
C SER A 72 -22.44 16.63 -4.19
N SER A 73 -23.50 17.25 -3.66
CA SER A 73 -23.44 18.22 -2.57
C SER A 73 -22.97 17.60 -1.25
N CYS A 74 -23.36 16.36 -0.96
CA CYS A 74 -22.92 15.67 0.25
C CYS A 74 -21.41 15.35 0.22
N TRP A 75 -20.93 14.84 -0.92
CA TRP A 75 -19.49 14.59 -1.12
C TRP A 75 -18.64 15.85 -0.99
N LYS A 76 -19.11 16.98 -1.54
CA LYS A 76 -18.40 18.26 -1.42
C LYS A 76 -18.29 18.70 0.03
N THR A 77 -19.37 18.61 0.81
CA THR A 77 -19.34 19.00 2.23
C THR A 77 -18.41 18.11 3.06
N ILE A 78 -18.39 16.80 2.81
CA ILE A 78 -17.50 15.85 3.52
C ILE A 78 -16.02 16.09 3.16
N LEU A 79 -15.71 16.33 1.89
CA LEU A 79 -14.34 16.63 1.46
C LEU A 79 -13.85 17.98 2.00
N PHE A 80 -14.74 18.98 2.10
CA PHE A 80 -14.41 20.30 2.65
C PHE A 80 -14.36 20.33 4.18
N SER A 81 -15.00 19.37 4.86
CA SER A 81 -15.10 19.36 6.32
C SER A 81 -13.85 18.82 7.03
N TRP A 82 -12.84 18.32 6.32
CA TRP A 82 -11.63 17.85 6.99
C TRP A 82 -10.99 19.01 7.77
N SER A 83 -11.11 19.03 9.09
CA SER A 83 -10.78 20.17 9.94
C SER A 83 -9.33 20.16 10.39
N ALA A 84 -8.57 19.12 10.04
CA ALA A 84 -7.15 19.04 10.36
C ALA A 84 -6.38 20.23 9.78
N SER A 85 -5.33 20.68 10.48
CA SER A 85 -4.50 21.78 10.00
C SER A 85 -3.84 21.41 8.66
N LEU A 86 -3.58 22.40 7.81
CA LEU A 86 -3.02 22.18 6.47
C LEU A 86 -1.69 21.42 6.53
N LEU A 87 -0.87 21.68 7.57
CA LEU A 87 0.36 20.96 7.83
C LEU A 87 0.12 19.46 8.06
N ILE A 88 -0.83 19.09 8.92
CA ILE A 88 -1.16 17.68 9.21
C ILE A 88 -1.69 16.99 7.95
N LYS A 89 -2.56 17.66 7.19
CA LYS A 89 -3.08 17.15 5.92
C LYS A 89 -1.96 16.87 4.92
N SER A 90 -1.05 17.83 4.75
CA SER A 90 0.10 17.70 3.85
C SER A 90 1.04 16.59 4.29
N LEU A 91 1.24 16.40 5.60
CA LEU A 91 2.06 15.33 6.15
C LEU A 91 1.45 13.96 5.87
N TYR A 92 0.16 13.76 6.15
CA TYR A 92 -0.48 12.47 5.88
C TYR A 92 -0.51 12.14 4.38
N LEU A 93 -0.86 13.10 3.52
CA LEU A 93 -0.86 12.89 2.07
C LEU A 93 0.56 12.69 1.51
N GLY A 94 1.53 13.44 2.02
CA GLY A 94 2.93 13.31 1.63
C GLY A 94 3.53 11.96 2.04
N CYS A 95 3.28 11.53 3.27
CA CYS A 95 3.74 10.21 3.73
C CYS A 95 3.01 9.06 3.03
N LEU A 96 1.72 9.22 2.71
CA LEU A 96 0.97 8.23 1.95
C LEU A 96 1.49 8.10 0.51
N THR A 97 1.77 9.22 -0.17
CA THR A 97 2.37 9.20 -1.52
C THR A 97 3.79 8.63 -1.50
N PHE A 98 4.61 9.01 -0.51
CA PHE A 98 5.94 8.42 -0.32
C PHE A 98 5.87 6.90 -0.11
N GLY A 99 4.98 6.42 0.76
CA GLY A 99 4.76 4.99 0.99
C GLY A 99 4.36 4.23 -0.28
N LEU A 100 3.51 4.84 -1.12
CA LEU A 100 3.11 4.26 -2.41
C LEU A 100 4.29 4.15 -3.36
N ILE A 101 5.14 5.18 -3.44
CA ILE A 101 6.35 5.18 -4.26
C ILE A 101 7.31 4.09 -3.78
N CYS A 102 7.56 3.97 -2.47
CA CYS A 102 8.39 2.91 -1.91
C CYS A 102 7.85 1.51 -2.22
N THR A 103 6.54 1.32 -2.08
CA THR A 103 5.87 0.05 -2.40
C THR A 103 6.05 -0.31 -3.88
N PHE A 104 5.78 0.65 -4.77
CA PHE A 104 5.92 0.46 -6.21
C PHE A 104 7.35 0.14 -6.61
N PHE A 105 8.32 0.89 -6.07
CA PHE A 105 9.74 0.66 -6.30
C PHE A 105 10.18 -0.73 -5.85
N GLY A 106 9.80 -1.15 -4.64
CA GLY A 106 10.11 -2.49 -4.11
C GLY A 106 9.38 -3.63 -4.81
N MET A 107 8.26 -3.37 -5.49
CA MET A 107 7.58 -4.35 -6.35
C MET A 107 8.26 -4.49 -7.71
N TYR A 108 8.69 -3.38 -8.30
CA TYR A 108 9.36 -3.31 -9.60
C TYR A 108 10.76 -3.92 -9.53
N TRP A 109 11.53 -3.57 -8.50
CA TRP A 109 12.90 -4.04 -8.33
C TRP A 109 12.94 -5.33 -7.50
N ARG A 110 12.99 -6.48 -8.18
CA ARG A 110 13.05 -7.83 -7.56
C ARG A 110 14.42 -8.50 -7.77
N PRO A 111 15.42 -8.21 -6.92
CA PRO A 111 16.77 -8.76 -7.08
C PRO A 111 16.83 -10.28 -6.90
N GLU A 112 15.89 -10.85 -6.13
CA GLU A 112 15.75 -12.30 -5.94
C GLU A 112 15.54 -13.04 -7.27
N VAL A 113 14.73 -12.48 -8.17
CA VAL A 113 14.40 -13.10 -9.46
C VAL A 113 15.63 -13.11 -10.37
N VAL A 114 16.40 -12.02 -10.36
CA VAL A 114 17.64 -11.90 -11.12
C VAL A 114 18.69 -12.88 -10.60
N ALA A 115 18.90 -12.92 -9.28
CA ALA A 115 19.83 -13.85 -8.65
C ALA A 115 19.48 -15.31 -8.95
N MET A 116 18.21 -15.71 -8.79
CA MET A 116 17.75 -17.08 -9.10
C MET A 116 17.90 -17.46 -10.58
N ARG A 117 17.82 -16.47 -11.49
CA ARG A 117 18.07 -16.69 -12.92
C ARG A 117 19.56 -16.92 -13.17
N ASP A 118 20.42 -16.12 -12.56
CA ASP A 118 21.87 -16.25 -12.70
C ASP A 118 22.39 -17.57 -12.11
N VAL A 119 21.84 -18.04 -10.97
CA VAL A 119 22.16 -19.38 -10.44
C VAL A 119 21.86 -20.45 -11.49
N ARG A 120 20.65 -20.43 -12.06
CA ARG A 120 20.21 -21.45 -13.01
C ARG A 120 21.06 -21.47 -14.28
N ILE A 121 21.41 -20.29 -14.79
CA ILE A 121 22.27 -20.17 -15.99
C ILE A 121 23.68 -20.68 -15.67
N ASN A 122 24.23 -20.30 -14.52
CA ASN A 122 25.57 -20.73 -14.12
C ASN A 122 25.62 -22.23 -13.82
N SER A 123 24.61 -22.81 -13.17
CA SER A 123 24.55 -24.25 -12.93
C SER A 123 24.49 -25.04 -14.24
N ALA A 124 23.68 -24.58 -15.21
CA ALA A 124 23.62 -25.20 -16.54
C ALA A 124 24.97 -25.14 -17.27
N ARG A 125 25.67 -24.00 -17.22
CA ARG A 125 27.02 -23.87 -17.80
C ARG A 125 28.04 -24.79 -17.14
N VAL A 126 27.97 -24.95 -15.81
CA VAL A 126 28.84 -25.88 -15.08
C VAL A 126 28.56 -27.32 -15.49
N GLU A 127 27.30 -27.73 -15.62
CA GLU A 127 26.94 -29.06 -16.12
C GLU A 127 27.43 -29.31 -17.55
N GLU A 128 27.23 -28.36 -18.46
CA GLU A 128 27.77 -28.44 -19.82
C GLU A 128 29.30 -28.57 -19.84
N SER A 129 30.00 -27.81 -18.99
CA SER A 129 31.46 -27.88 -18.88
C SER A 129 31.96 -29.24 -18.37
N LYS A 130 31.20 -29.89 -17.48
CA LYS A 130 31.53 -31.25 -16.99
C LYS A 130 31.40 -32.29 -18.12
N VAL A 131 30.38 -32.17 -18.97
CA VAL A 131 30.15 -33.09 -20.09
C VAL A 131 31.18 -32.90 -21.21
N LYS A 132 31.56 -31.65 -21.51
CA LYS A 132 32.53 -31.33 -22.58
C LYS A 132 33.99 -31.45 -22.14
N SER A 133 34.28 -31.63 -20.85
CA SER A 133 35.63 -31.73 -20.32
C SER A 133 36.27 -33.08 -20.68
N PRO A 134 37.41 -33.12 -21.41
CA PRO A 134 38.14 -34.36 -21.70
C PRO A 134 38.93 -34.89 -20.48
N ARG A 135 38.98 -34.14 -19.36
CA ARG A 135 39.59 -34.59 -18.10
C ARG A 135 38.50 -34.97 -17.10
N ALA A 136 38.62 -36.19 -16.55
CA ALA A 136 37.82 -36.60 -15.40
C ALA A 136 38.07 -35.65 -14.23
N PRO A 137 37.03 -35.28 -13.44
CA PRO A 137 37.20 -34.42 -12.28
C PRO A 137 38.17 -35.09 -11.30
N GLY A 138 39.28 -34.40 -11.00
CA GLY A 138 40.23 -34.87 -10.00
C GLY A 138 39.52 -35.04 -8.67
N ARG A 139 39.67 -36.21 -8.05
CA ARG A 139 39.13 -36.51 -6.71
C ARG A 139 39.61 -35.43 -5.74
N THR A 140 38.75 -34.47 -5.42
CA THR A 140 38.94 -33.58 -4.29
C THR A 140 38.13 -34.16 -3.13
N LEU A 141 38.84 -34.76 -2.18
CA LEU A 141 38.36 -35.06 -0.83
C LEU A 141 37.87 -33.78 -0.14
#